data_AF-A0A2G4SID6-F1
#
_entry.id   AF-A0A2G4SID6-F1
#
_cell.length_a   1.000
_cell.length_b   1.000
_cell.length_c   1.000
_cell.angle_alpha   90.00
_cell.angle_beta   90.00
_cell.angle_gamma   90.00
#
_symmetry.space_group_name_H-M   'P 1'
#
loop_
_entity.id
_entity.type
_entity.pdbx_description
1 polymer ?
#
loop_
_entity_poly.entity_id
_entity_poly.type
_entity_poly.pdbx_seq_one_letter_code
_entity_poly.pdbx_strand_id
1 'polypeptide(L)'
;MKYAIMLTLCELLSAKINAPSECNILNTHQQVVQCTQQLSLSPQTWTTYSGYFRDIVLICFAIKYPMEKEILEKLHENITLNQVKNFNILSSQQRYLIQWREEEFKRLDKLKESQLDIFEHVEKTNMYYQRMAHQVELLFETLVLLQNQTELSILQYNDMVSRHVEQVQMFLQDSFLYQAMKIDETLDSLLTKSNTLNQHVERTLLLQEQTVESWNLLTKVKVCIYVICMELILNYRISKENLQMYGTNRYIA
;
A
#
# COMPACT_ATOMS: atom_id res chain seq x y z
N MET A 1 51.57 -81.70 -52.27
CA MET A 1 50.84 -82.66 -53.14
C MET A 1 49.69 -81.98 -53.86
N LYS A 2 48.67 -81.43 -53.18
CA LYS A 2 47.51 -80.77 -53.82
C LYS A 2 47.88 -79.70 -54.87
N TYR A 3 48.84 -78.82 -54.58
CA TYR A 3 49.27 -77.77 -55.52
C TYR A 3 49.97 -78.30 -56.78
N ALA A 4 50.73 -79.39 -56.67
CA ALA A 4 51.35 -80.02 -57.84
C ALA A 4 50.29 -80.62 -58.78
N ILE A 5 49.22 -81.21 -58.21
CA ILE A 5 48.06 -81.65 -58.98
C ILE A 5 47.37 -80.46 -59.64
N MET A 6 47.12 -79.37 -58.91
CA MET A 6 46.49 -78.17 -59.48
C MET A 6 47.28 -77.59 -60.65
N LEU A 7 48.60 -77.46 -60.53
CA LEU A 7 49.46 -76.99 -61.62
C LEU A 7 49.43 -77.94 -62.82
N THR A 8 49.44 -79.26 -62.56
CA THR A 8 49.30 -80.28 -63.60
C THR A 8 47.97 -80.16 -64.32
N LEU A 9 46.86 -79.99 -63.58
CA LEU A 9 45.54 -79.79 -64.18
C LEU A 9 45.48 -78.50 -65.00
N CYS A 10 46.06 -77.40 -64.52
CA CYS A 10 46.14 -76.15 -65.29
C CYS A 10 46.89 -76.36 -66.62
N GLU A 11 47.99 -77.11 -66.63
CA GLU A 11 48.69 -77.44 -67.87
C GLU A 11 47.89 -78.36 -68.80
N LEU A 12 47.29 -79.42 -68.27
CA LEU A 12 46.47 -80.34 -69.06
C LEU A 12 45.28 -79.61 -69.70
N LEU A 13 44.60 -78.75 -68.95
CA LEU A 13 43.51 -77.91 -69.46
C LEU A 13 44.01 -76.92 -70.51
N SER A 14 45.17 -76.30 -70.31
CA SER A 14 45.78 -75.39 -71.29
C SER A 14 46.16 -76.11 -72.59
N ALA A 15 46.57 -77.37 -72.49
CA ALA A 15 46.88 -78.26 -73.61
C ALA A 15 45.64 -78.95 -74.22
N LYS A 16 44.42 -78.66 -73.72
CA LYS A 16 43.16 -79.31 -74.10
C LYS A 16 43.17 -80.84 -73.94
N ILE A 17 43.93 -81.35 -72.98
CA ILE A 17 43.94 -82.76 -72.57
C ILE A 17 42.89 -82.95 -71.49
N ASN A 18 42.02 -83.94 -71.66
CA ASN A 18 40.97 -84.24 -70.68
C ASN A 18 41.60 -84.72 -69.36
N ALA A 19 41.29 -84.03 -68.27
CA ALA A 19 41.71 -84.43 -66.94
C ALA A 19 40.84 -85.59 -66.40
N PRO A 20 41.39 -86.49 -65.57
CA PRO A 20 40.61 -87.53 -64.89
C PRO A 20 39.50 -86.91 -64.03
N SER A 21 38.30 -87.49 -64.05
CA SER A 21 37.16 -87.01 -63.27
C SER A 21 37.41 -86.99 -61.76
N GLU A 22 38.27 -87.89 -61.30
CA GLU A 22 38.72 -88.07 -59.91
C GLU A 22 39.55 -86.87 -59.42
N CYS A 23 40.07 -86.05 -60.34
CA CYS A 23 40.87 -84.88 -60.04
C CYS A 23 40.07 -83.57 -59.93
N ASN A 24 38.76 -83.58 -60.19
CA ASN A 24 37.92 -82.37 -60.13
C ASN A 24 37.66 -81.88 -58.70
N ILE A 25 37.69 -82.77 -57.71
CA ILE A 25 37.40 -82.46 -56.31
C ILE A 25 38.57 -82.95 -55.44
N LEU A 26 39.35 -82.01 -54.90
CA LEU A 26 40.58 -82.30 -54.14
C LEU A 26 40.47 -81.80 -52.69
N ASN A 27 39.41 -82.18 -51.97
CA ASN A 27 39.15 -81.71 -50.62
C ASN A 27 39.71 -82.64 -49.54
N THR A 28 39.74 -83.95 -49.80
CA THR A 28 40.25 -84.95 -48.85
C THR A 28 41.58 -85.55 -49.33
N HIS A 29 42.37 -86.07 -48.37
CA HIS A 29 43.63 -86.75 -48.69
C HIS A 29 43.42 -87.99 -49.60
N GLN A 30 42.33 -88.72 -49.39
CA GLN A 30 41.99 -89.90 -50.22
C GLN A 30 41.75 -89.50 -51.68
N GLN A 31 41.08 -88.38 -51.95
CA GLN A 31 40.85 -87.86 -53.30
C GLN A 31 42.17 -87.45 -53.98
N VAL A 32 43.08 -86.82 -53.22
CA VAL A 32 44.42 -86.47 -53.73
C VAL A 32 45.20 -87.72 -54.14
N VAL A 33 45.14 -88.78 -53.34
CA VAL A 33 45.79 -90.06 -53.66
C VAL A 33 45.14 -90.72 -54.88
N GLN A 34 43.80 -90.78 -54.95
CA GLN A 34 43.07 -91.34 -56.08
C GLN A 34 43.36 -90.60 -57.39
N CYS A 35 43.35 -89.26 -57.37
CA CYS A 35 43.73 -88.46 -58.52
C CYS A 35 45.20 -88.70 -58.93
N THR A 36 46.12 -88.79 -57.97
CA THR A 36 47.53 -89.09 -58.26
C THR A 36 47.71 -90.47 -58.91
N GLN A 37 46.95 -91.47 -58.46
CA GLN A 37 46.92 -92.80 -59.06
C GLN A 37 46.42 -92.75 -60.51
N GLN A 38 45.34 -92.01 -60.78
CA GLN A 38 44.85 -91.82 -62.15
C GLN A 38 45.87 -91.10 -63.05
N LEU A 39 46.55 -90.08 -62.52
CA LEU A 39 47.63 -89.38 -63.25
C LEU A 39 48.84 -90.27 -63.53
N SER A 40 49.05 -91.34 -62.76
CA SER A 40 50.16 -92.29 -62.99
C SER A 40 49.90 -93.30 -64.11
N LEU A 41 48.64 -93.44 -64.56
CA LEU A 41 48.27 -94.37 -65.63
C LEU A 41 48.74 -93.92 -67.01
N SER A 42 48.86 -92.61 -67.25
CA SER A 42 49.45 -92.07 -68.48
C SER A 42 50.87 -91.57 -68.22
N PRO A 43 51.86 -92.02 -69.01
CA PRO A 43 53.23 -91.54 -68.89
C PRO A 43 53.35 -90.02 -69.04
N GLN A 44 52.56 -89.42 -69.95
CA GLN A 44 52.59 -87.98 -70.21
C GLN A 44 52.09 -87.18 -69.00
N THR A 45 50.96 -87.58 -68.40
CA THR A 45 50.40 -86.91 -67.21
C THR A 45 51.28 -87.13 -65.97
N TRP A 46 51.90 -88.30 -65.85
CA TRP A 46 52.83 -88.62 -64.77
C TRP A 46 54.11 -87.79 -64.85
N THR A 47 54.68 -87.60 -66.04
CA THR A 47 55.86 -86.76 -66.23
C THR A 47 55.58 -85.31 -65.83
N THR A 48 54.44 -84.74 -66.26
CA THR A 48 54.03 -83.39 -65.84
C THR A 48 53.84 -83.29 -64.33
N TYR A 49 53.08 -84.20 -63.73
CA TYR A 49 52.86 -84.21 -62.28
C TYR A 49 54.15 -84.35 -61.48
N SER A 50 55.02 -85.28 -61.85
CA SER A 50 56.29 -85.52 -61.16
C SER A 50 57.30 -84.39 -61.36
N GLY A 51 57.24 -83.66 -62.48
CA GLY A 51 57.96 -82.41 -62.69
C GLY A 51 57.51 -81.35 -61.69
N TYR A 52 56.20 -81.04 -61.69
CA TYR A 52 55.64 -80.08 -60.74
C TYR A 52 55.82 -80.47 -59.28
N PHE A 53 55.72 -81.75 -58.95
CA PHE A 53 55.92 -82.22 -57.58
C PHE A 53 57.35 -81.95 -57.08
N ARG A 54 58.36 -82.07 -57.95
CA ARG A 54 59.75 -81.75 -57.63
C ARG A 54 59.99 -80.25 -57.54
N ASP A 55 59.43 -79.49 -58.47
CA ASP A 55 59.71 -78.06 -58.61
C ASP A 55 58.80 -77.17 -57.75
N ILE A 56 57.74 -77.73 -57.14
CA ILE A 56 56.73 -76.95 -56.38
C ILE A 56 57.35 -76.09 -55.29
N VAL A 57 58.41 -76.56 -54.63
CA VAL A 57 59.09 -75.82 -53.56
C VAL A 57 59.77 -74.57 -54.13
N LEU A 58 60.48 -74.73 -55.25
CA LEU A 58 61.13 -73.62 -55.96
C LEU A 58 60.10 -72.62 -56.48
N ILE A 59 59.02 -73.09 -57.08
CA ILE A 59 57.92 -72.25 -57.59
C ILE A 59 57.29 -71.46 -56.43
N CYS A 60 57.02 -72.11 -55.29
CA CYS A 60 56.51 -71.43 -54.10
C CYS A 60 57.45 -70.33 -53.60
N PHE A 61 58.76 -70.58 -53.54
CA PHE A 61 59.73 -69.55 -53.13
C PHE A 61 59.80 -68.39 -54.13
N ALA A 62 59.68 -68.66 -55.42
CA ALA A 62 59.67 -67.62 -56.46
C ALA A 62 58.44 -66.70 -56.37
N ILE A 63 57.26 -67.26 -56.05
CA ILE A 63 55.99 -66.51 -56.01
C ILE A 63 55.73 -65.86 -54.64
N LYS A 64 56.32 -66.41 -53.56
CA LYS A 64 56.10 -65.93 -52.20
C LYS A 64 56.39 -64.44 -52.04
N TYR A 65 57.58 -64.00 -52.43
CA TYR A 65 58.00 -62.61 -52.22
C TYR A 65 57.17 -61.59 -53.00
N PRO A 66 56.88 -61.77 -54.31
CA PRO A 66 55.97 -60.90 -55.04
C PRO A 66 54.57 -60.80 -54.41
N MET A 67 54.01 -61.94 -53.98
CA MET A 67 52.68 -61.98 -53.35
C MET A 67 52.68 -61.26 -52.00
N GLU A 68 53.66 -61.55 -51.14
CA GLU A 68 53.81 -60.88 -49.84
C GLU A 68 53.98 -59.36 -50.01
N LYS A 69 54.78 -58.94 -51.01
CA LYS A 69 54.97 -57.53 -51.34
C LYS A 69 53.65 -56.87 -51.74
N GLU A 70 52.87 -57.46 -52.64
CA GLU A 70 51.59 -56.89 -53.08
C GLU A 70 50.58 -56.76 -51.93
N ILE A 71 50.49 -57.77 -51.07
CA ILE A 71 49.63 -57.74 -49.88
C ILE A 71 50.08 -56.61 -48.94
N LEU A 72 51.39 -56.49 -48.71
CA LEU A 72 51.97 -55.48 -47.84
C LEU A 72 51.73 -54.05 -48.39
N GLU A 73 51.91 -53.84 -49.69
CA GLU A 73 51.68 -52.55 -50.36
C GLU A 73 50.21 -52.13 -50.23
N LYS A 74 49.27 -53.03 -50.54
CA LYS A 74 47.82 -52.77 -50.38
C LYS A 74 47.43 -52.49 -48.92
N LEU A 75 48.04 -53.22 -47.99
CA LEU A 75 47.80 -52.98 -46.57
C LEU A 75 48.29 -51.58 -46.14
N HIS A 76 49.50 -51.20 -46.55
CA HIS A 76 50.04 -49.88 -46.25
C HIS A 76 49.22 -48.76 -46.88
N GLU A 77 48.80 -48.91 -48.14
CA GLU A 77 47.93 -47.93 -48.81
C GLU A 77 46.62 -47.72 -48.02
N ASN A 78 45.96 -48.80 -47.63
CA ASN A 78 44.72 -48.73 -46.84
C ASN A 78 44.94 -48.09 -45.47
N ILE A 79 46.04 -48.42 -44.78
CA ILE A 79 46.39 -47.83 -43.48
C ILE A 79 46.64 -46.33 -43.64
N THR A 80 47.46 -45.93 -44.62
CA THR A 80 47.78 -44.51 -44.86
C THR A 80 46.52 -43.73 -45.23
N LEU A 81 45.65 -44.28 -46.08
CA LEU A 81 44.38 -43.65 -46.44
C LEU A 81 43.47 -43.46 -45.23
N ASN A 82 43.42 -44.44 -44.31
CA ASN A 82 42.68 -44.31 -43.07
C ASN A 82 43.31 -43.29 -42.12
N GLN A 83 44.64 -43.26 -42.00
CA GLN A 83 45.36 -42.26 -41.19
C GLN A 83 45.08 -40.84 -41.67
N VAL A 84 45.09 -40.59 -42.98
CA VAL A 84 44.76 -39.29 -43.56
C VAL A 84 43.31 -38.90 -43.25
N LYS A 85 42.35 -39.83 -43.40
CA LYS A 85 40.95 -39.58 -43.04
C LYS A 85 40.80 -39.24 -41.55
N ASN A 86 41.42 -40.00 -40.66
CA ASN A 86 41.38 -39.75 -39.22
C ASN A 86 42.01 -38.40 -38.86
N PHE A 87 43.15 -38.06 -39.47
CA PHE A 87 43.78 -36.76 -39.28
C PHE A 87 42.86 -35.61 -39.70
N ASN A 88 42.19 -35.73 -40.85
CA ASN A 88 41.26 -34.71 -41.33
C ASN A 88 40.06 -34.54 -40.39
N ILE A 89 39.52 -35.64 -39.86
CA ILE A 89 38.44 -35.60 -38.87
C ILE A 89 38.93 -34.89 -37.61
N LEU A 90 40.06 -35.29 -37.04
CA LEU A 90 40.62 -34.68 -35.83
C LEU A 90 40.93 -33.19 -36.03
N SER A 91 41.51 -32.81 -37.16
CA SER A 91 41.78 -31.42 -37.52
C SER A 91 40.48 -30.60 -37.64
N SER A 92 39.43 -31.18 -38.22
CA SER A 92 38.12 -30.51 -38.29
C SER A 92 37.49 -30.33 -36.91
N GLN A 93 37.54 -31.36 -36.06
CA GLN A 93 37.04 -31.32 -34.69
C GLN A 93 37.80 -30.29 -33.85
N GLN A 94 39.13 -30.23 -33.97
CA GLN A 94 39.94 -29.22 -33.29
C GLN A 94 39.53 -27.80 -33.69
N ARG A 95 39.29 -27.55 -34.98
CA ARG A 95 38.81 -26.23 -35.44
C ARG A 95 37.45 -25.89 -34.85
N TYR A 96 36.51 -26.83 -34.85
CA TYR A 96 35.20 -26.62 -34.22
C TYR A 96 35.32 -26.31 -32.73
N LEU A 97 36.20 -27.01 -32.00
CA LEU A 97 36.40 -26.76 -30.57
C LEU A 97 37.00 -25.37 -30.30
N ILE A 98 37.92 -24.91 -31.14
CA ILE A 98 38.48 -23.54 -31.02
C ILE A 98 37.39 -22.50 -31.26
N GLN A 99 36.60 -22.67 -32.33
CA GLN A 99 35.50 -21.76 -32.63
C GLN A 99 34.46 -21.74 -31.50
N TRP A 100 34.06 -22.91 -31.00
CA TRP A 100 33.11 -23.02 -29.89
C TRP A 100 33.63 -22.33 -28.62
N ARG A 101 34.93 -22.48 -28.32
CA ARG A 101 35.56 -21.80 -27.18
C ARG A 101 35.51 -20.28 -27.34
N GLU A 102 35.78 -19.75 -28.53
CA GLU A 102 35.68 -18.32 -28.79
C GLU A 102 34.24 -17.80 -28.64
N GLU A 103 33.25 -18.55 -29.11
CA GLU A 103 31.84 -18.21 -28.93
C GLU A 103 31.41 -18.25 -27.46
N GLU A 104 31.89 -19.24 -26.69
CA GLU A 104 31.66 -19.35 -25.25
C GLU A 104 32.24 -18.15 -24.51
N PHE A 105 33.49 -17.76 -24.80
CA PHE A 105 34.09 -16.57 -24.20
C PHE A 105 33.30 -15.29 -24.53
N LYS A 106 32.86 -15.10 -25.77
CA LYS A 106 32.00 -13.96 -26.14
C LYS A 106 30.68 -13.94 -25.36
N ARG A 107 30.09 -15.11 -25.09
CA ARG A 107 28.88 -15.20 -24.26
C ARG A 107 29.16 -14.86 -22.80
N LEU A 108 30.29 -15.34 -22.27
CA LEU A 108 30.73 -15.00 -20.92
C LEU A 108 31.01 -13.50 -20.77
N ASP A 109 31.60 -12.86 -21.77
CA ASP A 109 31.81 -11.41 -21.78
C ASP A 109 30.49 -10.64 -21.71
N LYS A 110 29.50 -11.03 -22.53
CA LYS A 110 28.15 -10.44 -22.45
C LYS A 110 27.49 -10.66 -21.09
N LEU A 111 27.70 -11.83 -20.49
CA LEU A 111 27.13 -12.16 -19.19
C LEU A 111 27.78 -11.31 -18.08
N LYS A 112 29.09 -11.06 -18.19
CA LYS A 112 29.82 -10.13 -17.31
C LYS A 112 29.32 -8.68 -17.48
N GLU A 113 29.11 -8.22 -18.70
CA GLU A 113 28.53 -6.89 -18.97
C GLU A 113 27.14 -6.76 -18.34
N SER A 114 26.28 -7.76 -18.52
CA SER A 114 24.96 -7.80 -17.91
C SER A 114 25.03 -7.81 -16.37
N GLN A 115 26.00 -8.51 -15.78
CA GLN A 115 26.20 -8.48 -14.32
C GLN A 115 26.59 -7.08 -13.81
N LEU A 116 27.45 -6.36 -14.55
CA LEU A 116 27.80 -4.99 -14.18
C LEU A 116 26.60 -4.04 -14.25
N ASP A 117 25.77 -4.17 -15.30
CA ASP A 117 24.55 -3.38 -15.44
C ASP A 117 23.54 -3.66 -14.31
N ILE A 118 23.38 -4.94 -13.93
CA ILE A 118 22.55 -5.32 -12.77
C ILE A 118 23.10 -4.70 -11.48
N PHE A 119 24.42 -4.74 -11.27
CA PHE A 119 25.04 -4.13 -10.10
C PHE A 119 24.76 -2.62 -10.02
N GLU A 120 24.89 -1.90 -11.13
CA GLU A 120 24.58 -0.47 -11.20
C GLU A 120 23.09 -0.21 -10.89
N HIS A 121 22.19 -1.02 -11.44
CA HIS A 121 20.76 -0.91 -11.17
C HIS A 121 20.42 -1.19 -9.71
N VAL A 122 21.07 -2.18 -9.08
CA VAL A 122 20.90 -2.48 -7.65
C VAL A 122 21.39 -1.33 -6.78
N GLU A 123 22.54 -0.74 -7.11
CA GLU A 123 23.09 0.39 -6.36
C GLU A 123 22.18 1.62 -6.45
N LYS A 124 21.73 1.99 -7.66
CA LYS A 124 20.76 3.08 -7.85
C LYS A 124 19.47 2.82 -7.09
N THR A 125 18.94 1.60 -7.17
CA THR A 125 17.72 1.20 -6.46
C THR A 125 17.90 1.32 -4.95
N ASN A 126 19.04 0.89 -4.40
CA ASN A 126 19.35 1.04 -2.99
C ASN A 126 19.41 2.53 -2.58
N MET A 127 20.02 3.40 -3.39
CA MET A 127 20.00 4.84 -3.15
C MET A 127 18.57 5.42 -3.13
N TYR A 128 17.70 5.00 -4.06
CA TYR A 128 16.30 5.41 -4.06
C TYR A 128 15.57 4.94 -2.79
N TYR A 129 15.79 3.70 -2.36
CA TYR A 129 15.22 3.18 -1.11
C TYR A 129 15.69 3.97 0.11
N GLN A 130 16.98 4.28 0.23
CA GLN A 130 17.52 5.08 1.32
C GLN A 130 16.91 6.49 1.35
N ARG A 131 16.81 7.14 0.18
CA ARG A 131 16.17 8.46 0.07
C ARG A 131 14.71 8.41 0.46
N MET A 132 13.97 7.39 0.01
CA MET A 132 12.57 7.21 0.35
C MET A 132 12.38 6.97 1.85
N ALA A 133 13.22 6.13 2.47
CA ALA A 133 13.19 5.90 3.91
C ALA A 133 13.38 7.21 4.68
N HIS A 134 14.35 8.04 4.30
CA HIS A 134 14.57 9.34 4.91
C HIS A 134 13.39 10.31 4.70
N GLN A 135 12.79 10.33 3.51
CA GLN A 135 11.59 11.14 3.26
C GLN A 135 10.40 10.69 4.12
N VAL A 136 10.20 9.39 4.29
CA VAL A 136 9.15 8.84 5.15
C VAL A 136 9.39 9.20 6.61
N GLU A 137 10.63 9.12 7.08
CA GLU A 137 11.02 9.55 8.43
C GLU A 137 10.70 11.04 8.67
N LEU A 138 11.09 11.91 7.72
CA LEU A 138 10.77 13.34 7.79
C LEU A 138 9.26 13.60 7.80
N LEU A 139 8.48 12.84 7.03
CA LEU A 139 7.02 12.94 7.05
C LEU A 139 6.45 12.57 8.42
N PHE A 140 6.99 11.54 9.08
CA PHE A 140 6.56 11.19 10.44
C PHE A 140 6.92 12.28 11.46
N GLU A 141 8.14 12.85 11.40
CA GLU A 141 8.54 13.94 12.28
C GLU A 141 7.65 15.18 12.10
N THR A 142 7.37 15.55 10.85
CA THR A 142 6.50 16.69 10.54
C THR A 142 5.05 16.46 10.99
N LEU A 143 4.53 15.24 10.87
CA LEU A 143 3.21 14.87 11.39
C LEU A 143 3.14 14.99 12.92
N VAL A 144 4.16 14.51 13.64
CA VAL A 144 4.25 14.65 15.10
C VAL A 144 4.30 16.12 15.52
N LEU A 145 5.10 16.94 14.81
CA LEU A 145 5.17 18.37 15.08
C LEU A 145 3.81 19.06 14.86
N LEU A 146 3.14 18.76 13.73
CA LEU A 146 1.81 19.29 13.43
C LEU A 146 0.81 18.88 14.50
N GLN A 147 0.82 17.62 14.93
CA GLN A 147 -0.04 17.13 16.01
C GLN A 147 0.17 17.96 17.29
N ASN A 148 1.41 18.10 17.76
CA ASN A 148 1.72 18.86 18.96
C ASN A 148 1.30 20.34 18.84
N GLN A 149 1.51 20.94 17.67
CA GLN A 149 1.13 22.33 17.42
C GLN A 149 -0.39 22.52 17.40
N THR A 150 -1.13 21.56 16.84
CA THR A 150 -2.60 21.59 16.86
C THR A 150 -3.14 21.41 18.27
N GLU A 151 -2.57 20.51 19.07
CA GLU A 151 -2.95 20.31 20.47
C GLU A 151 -2.72 21.58 21.30
N LEU A 152 -1.54 22.21 21.15
CA LEU A 152 -1.24 23.49 21.81
C LEU A 152 -2.24 24.58 21.40
N SER A 153 -2.54 24.68 20.11
CA SER A 153 -3.50 25.66 19.60
C SER A 153 -4.89 25.45 20.19
N ILE A 154 -5.36 24.20 20.27
CA ILE A 154 -6.65 23.85 20.90
C ILE A 154 -6.66 24.25 22.37
N LEU A 155 -5.58 23.98 23.11
CA LEU A 155 -5.46 24.39 24.52
C LEU A 155 -5.51 25.91 24.68
N GLN A 156 -4.79 26.66 23.83
CA GLN A 156 -4.80 28.12 23.86
C GLN A 156 -6.18 28.70 23.54
N TYR A 157 -6.88 28.14 22.54
CA TYR A 157 -8.24 28.57 22.21
C TYR A 157 -9.22 28.25 23.34
N ASN A 158 -9.16 27.05 23.92
CA ASN A 158 -10.01 26.69 25.06
C ASN A 158 -9.79 27.61 26.26
N ASP A 159 -8.53 27.94 26.59
CA ASP A 159 -8.21 28.89 27.66
C ASP A 159 -8.71 30.31 27.36
N MET A 160 -8.52 30.80 26.12
CA MET A 160 -9.03 32.10 25.70
C MET A 160 -10.56 32.16 25.82
N VAL A 161 -11.26 31.12 25.36
CA VAL A 161 -12.72 31.03 25.45
C VAL A 161 -13.16 30.97 26.91
N SER A 162 -12.50 30.16 27.76
CA SER A 162 -12.80 30.08 29.19
C SER A 162 -12.68 31.44 29.86
N ARG A 163 -11.58 32.17 29.60
CA ARG A 163 -11.38 33.53 30.13
C ARG A 163 -12.45 34.51 29.66
N HIS A 164 -12.87 34.46 28.39
CA HIS A 164 -13.95 35.31 27.90
C HIS A 164 -15.29 34.95 28.54
N VAL A 165 -15.58 33.66 28.74
CA VAL A 165 -16.80 33.21 29.43
C VAL A 165 -16.82 33.70 30.88
N GLU A 166 -15.70 33.57 31.60
CA GLU A 166 -15.56 34.09 32.97
C GLU A 166 -15.74 35.61 33.05
N GLN A 167 -15.14 36.36 32.12
CA GLN A 167 -15.32 37.82 32.05
C GLN A 167 -16.78 38.21 31.81
N VAL A 168 -17.44 37.55 30.86
CA VAL A 168 -18.87 37.78 30.59
C VAL A 168 -19.71 37.41 31.80
N GLN A 169 -19.41 36.30 32.48
CA GLN A 169 -20.10 35.89 33.69
C GLN A 169 -19.96 36.92 34.81
N MET A 170 -18.74 37.41 35.08
CA MET A 170 -18.51 38.46 36.08
C MET A 170 -19.25 39.75 35.72
N PHE A 171 -19.17 40.19 34.47
CA PHE A 171 -19.85 41.40 34.01
C PHE A 171 -21.38 41.29 34.17
N LEU A 172 -21.95 40.15 33.79
CA LEU A 172 -23.38 39.89 33.98
C LEU A 172 -23.74 39.89 35.47
N GLN A 173 -22.95 39.23 36.31
CA GLN A 173 -23.19 39.15 37.74
C GLN A 173 -23.15 40.53 38.41
N ASP A 174 -22.18 41.37 38.08
CA ASP A 174 -22.08 42.75 38.57
C ASP A 174 -23.25 43.60 38.07
N SER A 175 -23.63 43.46 36.80
CA SER A 175 -24.79 44.16 36.23
C SER A 175 -26.08 43.76 36.93
N PHE A 176 -26.30 42.46 37.17
CA PHE A 176 -27.46 41.97 37.92
C PHE A 176 -27.48 42.49 39.35
N LEU A 177 -26.33 42.50 40.05
CA LEU A 177 -26.24 43.03 41.41
C LEU A 177 -26.57 44.52 41.44
N TYR A 178 -26.00 45.30 40.50
CA TYR A 178 -26.27 46.73 40.38
C TYR A 178 -27.76 47.02 40.12
N GLN A 179 -28.38 46.29 39.20
CA GLN A 179 -29.81 46.44 38.92
C GLN A 179 -30.67 46.05 40.12
N ALA A 180 -30.32 44.97 40.84
CA ALA A 180 -31.02 44.55 42.04
C ALA A 180 -30.96 45.62 43.15
N MET A 181 -29.76 46.19 43.42
CA MET A 181 -29.59 47.27 44.40
C MET A 181 -30.41 48.51 44.05
N LYS A 182 -30.41 48.90 42.77
CA LYS A 182 -31.19 50.06 42.31
C LYS A 182 -32.70 49.83 42.44
N ILE A 183 -33.16 48.63 42.12
CA ILE A 183 -34.57 48.24 42.31
C ILE A 183 -34.92 48.32 43.80
N ASP A 184 -34.07 47.80 44.68
CA ASP A 184 -34.27 47.83 46.14
C ASP A 184 -34.36 49.27 46.68
N GLU A 185 -33.44 50.15 46.27
CA GLU A 185 -33.46 51.57 46.65
C GLU A 185 -34.75 52.27 46.19
N THR A 186 -35.20 52.01 44.95
CA THR A 186 -36.46 52.58 44.45
C THR A 186 -37.68 52.02 45.19
N LEU A 187 -37.65 50.75 45.57
CA LEU A 187 -38.71 50.08 46.32
C LEU A 187 -38.82 50.68 47.73
N ASP A 188 -37.69 50.89 48.41
CA ASP A 188 -37.64 51.56 49.72
C ASP A 188 -38.13 53.01 49.65
N SER A 189 -37.76 53.76 48.61
CA SER A 189 -38.28 55.11 48.39
C SER A 189 -39.80 55.12 48.19
N LEU A 190 -40.35 54.14 47.47
CA LEU A 190 -41.79 54.00 47.29
C LEU A 190 -42.49 53.58 48.60
N LEU A 191 -41.92 52.66 49.36
CA LEU A 191 -42.43 52.24 50.67
C LEU A 191 -42.47 53.40 51.67
N THR A 192 -41.41 54.20 51.75
CA THR A 192 -41.36 55.38 52.63
C THR A 192 -42.37 56.45 52.21
N LYS A 193 -42.52 56.72 50.90
CA LYS A 193 -43.56 57.61 50.37
C LYS A 193 -44.96 57.08 50.64
N SER A 194 -45.17 55.77 50.51
CA SER A 194 -46.45 55.12 50.82
C SER A 194 -46.79 55.25 52.30
N ASN A 195 -45.81 55.03 53.20
CA ASN A 195 -46.00 55.16 54.65
C ASN A 195 -46.30 56.62 55.05
N THR A 196 -45.60 57.59 54.47
CA THR A 196 -45.87 59.01 54.73
C THR A 196 -47.23 59.44 54.21
N LEU A 197 -47.64 58.96 53.03
CA LEU A 197 -48.99 59.16 52.52
C LEU A 197 -50.04 58.57 53.48
N ASN A 198 -49.82 57.34 53.94
CA ASN A 198 -50.73 56.68 54.89
C ASN A 198 -50.85 57.47 56.20
N GLN A 199 -49.73 57.93 56.78
CA GLN A 199 -49.74 58.80 57.95
C GLN A 199 -50.45 60.12 57.71
N HIS A 200 -50.34 60.69 56.52
CA HIS A 200 -51.02 61.94 56.17
C HIS A 200 -52.53 61.72 56.05
N VAL A 201 -52.96 60.59 55.49
CA VAL A 201 -54.35 60.18 55.44
C VAL A 201 -54.91 59.99 56.85
N GLU A 202 -54.21 59.27 57.73
CA GLU A 202 -54.60 59.11 59.14
C GLU A 202 -54.73 60.44 59.89
N ARG A 203 -53.75 61.35 59.73
CA ARG A 203 -53.80 62.69 60.33
C ARG A 203 -54.97 63.52 59.80
N THR A 204 -55.24 63.44 58.51
CA THR A 204 -56.36 64.17 57.89
C THR A 204 -57.70 63.64 58.40
N LEU A 205 -57.83 62.32 58.55
CA LEU A 205 -59.00 61.69 59.17
C LEU A 205 -59.22 62.18 60.62
N LEU A 206 -58.17 62.22 61.44
CA LEU A 206 -58.24 62.75 62.81
C LEU A 206 -58.65 64.24 62.84
N LEU A 207 -58.10 65.06 61.95
CA LEU A 207 -58.47 66.48 61.86
C LEU A 207 -59.92 66.66 61.38
N GLN A 208 -60.40 65.80 60.47
CA GLN A 208 -61.80 65.77 60.08
C GLN A 208 -62.70 65.38 61.26
N GLU A 209 -62.30 64.41 62.08
CA GLU A 209 -63.04 64.02 63.29
C GLU A 209 -63.13 65.17 64.31
N GLN A 210 -62.01 65.85 64.60
CA GLN A 210 -61.96 67.00 65.50
C GLN A 210 -62.76 68.22 64.98
N THR A 211 -62.73 68.45 63.67
CA THR A 211 -63.56 69.52 63.08
C THR A 211 -65.04 69.19 63.15
N VAL A 212 -65.44 67.93 62.93
CA VAL A 212 -66.82 67.49 63.13
C VAL A 212 -67.26 67.68 64.59
N GLU A 213 -66.41 67.38 65.57
CA GLU A 213 -66.71 67.66 67.00
C GLU A 213 -66.86 69.16 67.29
N SER A 214 -65.97 70.00 66.77
CA SER A 214 -66.04 71.46 67.00
C SER A 214 -67.23 72.12 66.31
N TRP A 215 -67.66 71.63 65.14
CA TRP A 215 -68.92 72.02 64.51
C TRP A 215 -70.12 71.67 65.40
N ASN A 216 -70.11 70.50 66.03
CA ASN A 216 -71.17 70.06 66.95
C ASN A 216 -71.30 70.99 68.19
N LEU A 217 -70.18 71.49 68.72
CA LEU A 217 -70.13 72.47 69.80
C LEU A 217 -70.68 73.84 69.40
N LEU A 218 -70.36 74.32 68.19
CA LEU A 218 -70.88 75.60 67.66
C LEU A 218 -72.39 75.58 67.43
N THR A 219 -72.96 74.44 67.01
CA THR A 219 -74.42 74.28 66.94
C THR A 219 -75.08 74.39 68.31
N LYS A 220 -74.47 73.87 69.39
CA LYS A 220 -74.99 74.03 70.75
C LYS A 220 -74.97 75.49 71.23
N VAL A 221 -73.94 76.26 70.86
CA VAL A 221 -73.83 77.70 71.22
C VAL A 221 -74.85 78.57 70.47
N LYS A 222 -75.15 78.27 69.20
CA LYS A 222 -76.20 78.98 68.45
C LYS A 222 -77.59 78.78 69.06
N VAL A 223 -77.87 77.61 69.64
CA VAL A 223 -79.14 77.36 70.35
C VAL A 223 -79.24 78.22 71.62
N CYS A 224 -78.15 78.41 72.38
CA CYS A 224 -78.15 79.29 73.55
C CYS A 224 -78.39 80.78 73.22
N ILE A 225 -77.84 81.30 72.12
CA ILE A 225 -78.03 82.71 71.73
C ILE A 225 -79.49 82.97 71.29
N TYR A 226 -80.14 81.99 70.64
CA TYR A 226 -81.53 82.11 70.21
C TYR A 226 -82.52 82.18 71.38
N VAL A 227 -82.22 81.50 72.49
CA VAL A 227 -83.07 81.49 73.71
C VAL A 227 -82.95 82.79 74.50
N ILE A 228 -81.74 83.35 74.63
CA ILE A 228 -81.52 84.59 75.41
C ILE A 228 -82.08 85.83 74.70
N CYS A 229 -82.05 85.87 73.35
CA CYS A 229 -82.64 86.97 72.58
C CYS A 229 -84.18 87.01 72.65
N MET A 230 -84.86 85.94 73.06
CA MET A 230 -86.33 85.92 73.18
C MET A 230 -86.84 86.50 74.51
N GLU A 231 -86.10 86.37 75.62
CA GLU A 231 -86.55 86.88 76.93
C GLU A 231 -86.41 88.40 77.09
N LEU A 232 -85.45 89.02 76.39
CA LEU A 232 -85.20 90.47 76.47
C LEU A 232 -86.22 91.32 75.68
N ILE A 233 -86.95 90.73 74.73
CA ILE A 233 -87.95 91.44 73.90
C ILE A 233 -89.33 91.49 74.58
N LEU A 234 -89.64 90.59 75.53
CA LEU A 234 -90.95 90.59 76.20
C LEU A 234 -91.07 91.60 77.37
N ASN A 235 -89.98 91.90 78.09
CA ASN A 235 -90.04 92.73 79.30
C ASN A 235 -90.11 94.25 79.04
N TYR A 236 -89.78 94.73 77.84
CA TYR A 236 -89.80 96.17 77.52
C TYR A 236 -91.18 96.69 77.05
N ARG A 237 -92.17 95.80 76.84
CA ARG A 237 -93.46 96.16 76.22
C ARG A 237 -94.63 96.40 77.20
N ILE A 238 -94.47 96.16 78.50
CA ILE A 238 -95.63 96.09 79.44
C ILE A 238 -95.77 97.29 80.41
N SER A 239 -94.85 98.27 80.44
CA SER A 239 -95.02 99.44 81.36
C SER A 239 -94.85 100.81 80.71
N LYS A 240 -95.37 100.97 79.47
CA LYS A 240 -95.50 102.28 78.79
C LYS A 240 -96.96 102.65 78.47
N GLU A 241 -97.93 101.93 79.04
CA GLU A 241 -99.38 102.09 78.76
C GLU A 241 -100.23 102.58 79.95
N ASN A 242 -99.64 103.28 80.93
CA ASN A 242 -100.41 103.99 81.97
C ASN A 242 -99.78 105.34 82.30
N LEU A 243 -99.91 106.32 81.39
CA LEU A 243 -99.97 107.77 81.71
C LEU A 243 -100.08 108.59 80.41
N GLN A 244 -101.26 108.54 79.77
CA GLN A 244 -101.78 109.64 78.94
C GLN A 244 -103.32 109.65 78.97
N MET A 245 -103.86 110.15 80.08
CA MET A 245 -105.17 110.81 80.15
C MET A 245 -105.01 111.99 81.12
N TYR A 246 -104.62 113.16 80.59
CA TYR A 246 -105.25 114.47 80.84
C TYR A 246 -104.42 115.60 80.19
N GLY A 247 -105.09 116.35 79.29
CA GLY A 247 -104.66 117.62 78.70
C GLY A 247 -104.27 117.51 77.22
N THR A 248 -105.09 117.77 76.17
CA THR A 248 -106.04 118.87 75.89
C THR A 248 -105.54 120.23 76.39
N ASN A 249 -105.53 121.31 75.61
CA ASN A 249 -106.00 121.57 74.27
C ASN A 249 -105.52 122.99 73.92
N ARG A 250 -105.15 123.23 72.66
CA ARG A 250 -105.47 124.48 71.97
C ARG A 250 -105.14 124.36 70.50
N TYR A 251 -106.18 124.32 69.67
CA TYR A 251 -106.57 125.46 68.84
C TYR A 251 -108.11 125.54 68.97
N ILE A 252 -108.68 126.68 69.39
CA ILE A 252 -110.09 126.78 69.83
C ILE A 252 -110.96 127.38 68.72
N ALA A 253 -111.98 126.63 68.28
CA ALA A 253 -113.29 127.10 67.78
C ALA A 253 -114.23 125.90 67.61
#